data_AF-A0A2N2Y5N0-F1
#
_entry.id   AF-A0A2N2Y5N0-F1
#
_cell.length_a   1.000
_cell.length_b   1.000
_cell.length_c   1.000
_cell.angle_alpha   90.00
_cell.angle_beta   90.00
_cell.angle_gamma   90.00
#
_symmetry.space_group_name_H-M   'P 1'
#
loop_
_entity.id
_entity.type
_entity.pdbx_description
1 polymer ?
#
loop_
_entity_poly.entity_id
_entity_poly.type
_entity_poly.pdbx_seq_one_letter_code
_entity_poly.pdbx_strand_id
1 'polypeptide(L)'
;MKKNFRLLLISLVLIVLAMWVYFGRNSSAFNKSESQFAIDDTTTVTRFFMADKRGQSVLISRDSINGGWLVNRTNKGHKMIIESFLGVASQLAVECPVAEKAAANTLKNMAANAIKVEIYQMKPLIDWFGLNLFLKERLTKTFYVGDVTSDNIGTYMLMEGSSMPFVVYLPGFRGFVQARYYTNPIDWRDHTIFALQLDQLKSVKMIYHGTPEQSFSIVNNGNRTLSLSGGPNFTPVASFDTLKALAYLTAFNSVNFEAFLNDIDQHKRDSIVGSQPFFTLSVID
;
A
#
# COMPACT_ATOMS: atom_id res chain seq x y z
N MET A 1 11.79 61.12 -23.89
CA MET A 1 11.30 59.96 -23.11
C MET A 1 10.40 58.98 -23.89
N LYS A 2 9.67 59.40 -24.95
CA LYS A 2 8.80 58.49 -25.75
C LYS A 2 9.54 57.44 -26.61
N LYS A 3 10.82 57.67 -26.94
CA LYS A 3 11.62 56.74 -27.78
C LYS A 3 12.12 55.50 -27.00
N ASN A 4 12.31 55.63 -25.68
CA ASN A 4 12.78 54.55 -24.81
C ASN A 4 11.62 53.71 -24.27
N PHE A 5 10.40 54.25 -24.25
CA PHE A 5 9.21 53.52 -23.81
C PHE A 5 8.89 52.34 -24.74
N ARG A 6 9.08 52.51 -26.06
CA ARG A 6 8.91 51.40 -27.02
C ARG A 6 9.94 50.29 -26.80
N LEU A 7 11.19 50.65 -26.51
CA LEU A 7 12.25 49.67 -26.21
C LEU A 7 12.00 48.94 -24.89
N LEU A 8 11.52 49.65 -23.85
CA LEU A 8 11.11 49.04 -22.58
C LEU A 8 9.93 48.08 -22.77
N LEU A 9 8.94 48.45 -23.58
CA LEU A 9 7.78 47.60 -23.87
C LEU A 9 8.20 46.32 -24.61
N ILE A 10 9.06 46.45 -25.63
CA ILE A 10 9.61 45.30 -26.38
C ILE A 10 10.45 44.40 -25.46
N SER A 11 11.28 44.99 -24.60
CA SER A 11 12.07 44.23 -23.62
C SER A 11 11.19 43.49 -22.62
N LEU A 12 10.09 44.09 -22.16
CA LEU A 12 9.15 43.45 -21.25
C LEU A 12 8.45 42.26 -21.93
N VAL A 13 8.01 42.43 -23.18
CA VAL A 13 7.40 41.35 -23.98
C VAL A 13 8.39 40.20 -24.19
N LEU A 14 9.66 40.50 -24.48
CA LEU A 14 10.71 39.49 -24.62
C LEU A 14 10.98 38.74 -23.32
N ILE A 15 10.98 39.43 -22.18
CA ILE A 15 11.16 38.82 -20.85
C ILE A 15 9.97 37.90 -20.52
N VAL A 16 8.75 38.32 -20.83
CA VAL A 16 7.54 37.49 -20.65
C VAL A 16 7.58 36.25 -21.55
N LEU A 17 7.97 36.41 -22.83
CA LEU A 17 8.15 35.28 -23.75
C LEU A 17 9.26 34.34 -23.30
N ALA A 18 10.39 34.87 -22.83
CA ALA A 18 11.50 34.07 -22.32
C ALA A 18 11.10 33.30 -21.05
N MET A 19 10.38 33.93 -20.12
CA MET A 19 9.81 33.24 -18.96
C MET A 19 8.80 32.18 -19.38
N TRP A 20 7.91 32.46 -20.34
CA TRP A 20 6.93 31.50 -20.83
C TRP A 20 7.60 30.27 -21.48
N VAL A 21 8.67 30.47 -22.26
CA VAL A 21 9.45 29.37 -22.83
C VAL A 21 10.26 28.62 -21.77
N TYR A 22 10.86 29.34 -20.81
CA TYR A 22 11.67 28.74 -19.75
C TYR A 22 10.83 27.89 -18.79
N PHE A 23 9.69 28.40 -18.33
CA PHE A 23 8.76 27.67 -17.48
C PHE A 23 7.87 26.67 -18.25
N GLY A 24 7.72 26.84 -19.57
CA GLY A 24 7.01 25.91 -20.45
C GLY A 24 7.83 24.68 -20.85
N ARG A 25 9.16 24.71 -20.68
CA ARG A 25 10.06 23.57 -20.94
C ARG A 25 10.01 22.54 -19.80
N ASN A 26 8.92 21.79 -19.72
CA ASN A 26 8.95 20.47 -19.11
C ASN A 26 9.46 19.47 -20.16
N SER A 27 10.65 18.95 -19.94
CA SER A 27 11.41 18.10 -20.87
C SER A 27 10.90 16.66 -20.91
N SER A 28 9.78 16.41 -21.59
CA SER A 28 9.50 15.10 -22.16
C SER A 28 9.16 15.26 -23.64
N ALA A 29 9.87 14.54 -24.52
CA ALA A 29 9.60 14.51 -25.95
C ALA A 29 8.27 13.81 -26.32
N PHE A 30 7.49 13.40 -25.32
CA PHE A 30 6.26 12.63 -25.43
C PHE A 30 5.05 13.45 -24.98
N ASN A 31 3.87 13.06 -25.46
CA ASN A 31 2.62 13.61 -24.97
C ASN A 31 2.51 13.36 -23.45
N LYS A 32 2.45 14.44 -22.68
CA LYS A 32 2.52 14.41 -21.21
C LYS A 32 1.40 13.56 -20.61
N SER A 33 0.21 13.58 -21.21
CA SER A 33 -0.93 12.79 -20.72
C SER A 33 -0.74 11.28 -20.87
N GLU A 34 0.04 10.85 -21.87
CA GLU A 34 0.22 9.42 -22.20
C GLU A 34 1.35 8.76 -21.39
N SER A 35 2.24 9.57 -20.79
CA SER A 35 3.44 9.11 -20.09
C SER A 35 3.43 9.40 -18.58
N GLN A 36 2.39 10.06 -18.06
CA GLN A 36 2.27 10.42 -16.64
C GLN A 36 1.68 9.28 -15.79
N PHE A 37 2.45 8.20 -15.60
CA PHE A 37 2.05 7.09 -14.71
C PHE A 37 2.16 7.45 -13.21
N ALA A 38 3.10 8.31 -12.83
CA ALA A 38 3.32 8.71 -11.45
C ALA A 38 2.10 9.39 -10.81
N ILE A 39 1.84 9.08 -9.53
CA ILE A 39 0.84 9.75 -8.70
C ILE A 39 1.52 10.90 -7.93
N ASP A 40 1.35 12.14 -8.40
CA ASP A 40 2.06 13.31 -7.84
C ASP A 40 1.84 13.50 -6.33
N ASP A 41 0.60 13.36 -5.87
CA ASP A 41 0.21 13.50 -4.47
C ASP A 41 -0.64 12.30 -4.02
N THR A 42 0.01 11.39 -3.30
CA THR A 42 -0.61 10.16 -2.78
C THR A 42 -1.52 10.41 -1.59
N THR A 43 -1.38 11.56 -0.91
CA THR A 43 -2.24 11.89 0.25
C THR A 43 -3.68 12.09 -0.18
N THR A 44 -3.88 12.61 -1.39
CA THR A 44 -5.21 12.81 -2.00
C THR A 44 -5.86 11.53 -2.51
N VAL A 45 -5.15 10.40 -2.57
CA VAL A 45 -5.73 9.13 -3.01
C VAL A 45 -6.79 8.68 -2.01
N THR A 46 -8.00 8.48 -2.51
CA THR A 46 -9.15 8.01 -1.70
C THR A 46 -9.37 6.51 -1.87
N ARG A 47 -9.12 5.99 -3.07
CA ARG A 47 -9.18 4.57 -3.39
C ARG A 47 -8.41 4.26 -4.65
N PHE A 48 -8.00 3.00 -4.80
CA PHE A 48 -7.51 2.46 -6.05
C PHE A 48 -8.11 1.08 -6.29
N PHE A 49 -8.29 0.74 -7.56
CA PHE A 49 -8.86 -0.53 -8.00
C PHE A 49 -7.90 -1.21 -8.97
N MET A 50 -7.73 -2.51 -8.81
CA MET A 50 -6.94 -3.34 -9.72
C MET A 50 -7.76 -4.55 -10.18
N ALA A 51 -7.63 -4.91 -11.45
CA ALA A 51 -8.26 -6.10 -11.99
C ALA A 51 -7.41 -6.72 -13.09
N ASP A 52 -7.35 -8.05 -13.13
CA ASP A 52 -6.70 -8.80 -14.20
C ASP A 52 -7.72 -9.50 -15.12
N LYS A 53 -7.19 -10.15 -16.15
CA LYS A 53 -7.97 -10.94 -17.11
C LYS A 53 -8.34 -12.35 -16.61
N ARG A 54 -7.81 -12.77 -15.46
CA ARG A 54 -8.13 -14.05 -14.80
C ARG A 54 -9.38 -13.93 -13.91
N GLY A 55 -9.95 -12.73 -13.81
CA GLY A 55 -11.16 -12.45 -13.04
C GLY A 55 -10.89 -12.08 -11.58
N GLN A 56 -9.62 -11.93 -11.18
CA GLN A 56 -9.30 -11.40 -9.86
C GLN A 56 -9.34 -9.87 -9.87
N SER A 57 -9.85 -9.29 -8.79
CA SER A 57 -9.84 -7.86 -8.59
C SER A 57 -9.80 -7.49 -7.12
N VAL A 58 -9.27 -6.31 -6.85
CA VAL A 58 -9.19 -5.74 -5.51
C VAL A 58 -9.53 -4.26 -5.56
N LEU A 59 -10.34 -3.83 -4.61
CA LEU A 59 -10.61 -2.43 -4.34
C LEU A 59 -10.01 -2.07 -2.99
N ILE A 60 -9.06 -1.13 -2.98
CA ILE A 60 -8.52 -0.56 -1.74
C ILE A 60 -9.11 0.83 -1.57
N SER A 61 -9.77 1.10 -0.45
CA SER A 61 -10.43 2.38 -0.18
C SER A 61 -10.18 2.86 1.23
N ARG A 62 -10.11 4.17 1.46
CA ARG A 62 -10.02 4.71 2.83
C ARG A 62 -11.25 4.31 3.65
N ASP A 63 -11.04 3.98 4.92
CA ASP A 63 -12.12 3.83 5.89
C ASP A 63 -12.53 5.23 6.38
N SER A 64 -13.73 5.67 6.02
CA SER A 64 -14.27 6.97 6.46
C SER A 64 -14.75 6.96 7.91
N ILE A 65 -14.96 5.78 8.50
CA ILE A 65 -15.52 5.60 9.85
C ILE A 65 -14.38 5.49 10.85
N ASN A 66 -13.48 4.52 10.67
CA ASN A 66 -12.42 4.22 11.65
C ASN A 66 -11.04 4.75 11.25
N GLY A 67 -10.91 5.31 10.05
CA GLY A 67 -9.62 5.68 9.48
C GLY A 67 -8.81 4.47 8.99
N GLY A 68 -7.75 4.74 8.21
CA GLY A 68 -6.95 3.70 7.57
C GLY A 68 -7.53 3.25 6.23
N TRP A 69 -7.32 1.97 5.90
CA TRP A 69 -7.66 1.40 4.58
C TRP A 69 -8.52 0.13 4.72
N LEU A 70 -9.39 -0.08 3.75
CA LEU A 70 -10.24 -1.24 3.60
C LEU A 70 -9.93 -1.96 2.29
N VAL A 71 -9.87 -3.28 2.35
CA VAL A 71 -9.87 -4.19 1.21
C VAL A 71 -11.31 -4.61 0.92
N ASN A 72 -11.75 -4.36 -0.31
CA ASN A 72 -13.10 -4.64 -0.80
C ASN A 72 -14.19 -4.09 0.13
N ARG A 73 -13.97 -2.90 0.70
CA ARG A 73 -14.88 -2.16 1.60
C ARG A 73 -15.23 -2.87 2.92
N THR A 74 -14.62 -4.01 3.22
CA THR A 74 -15.04 -4.87 4.35
C THR A 74 -13.88 -5.21 5.28
N ASN A 75 -12.75 -5.66 4.73
CA ASN A 75 -11.63 -6.12 5.55
C ASN A 75 -10.64 -4.99 5.79
N LYS A 76 -10.05 -4.91 6.99
CA LYS A 76 -8.95 -4.00 7.26
C LYS A 76 -7.77 -4.28 6.33
N GLY A 77 -7.24 -3.24 5.69
CA GLY A 77 -6.08 -3.31 4.81
C GLY A 77 -4.76 -3.10 5.56
N HIS A 78 -3.72 -3.79 5.11
CA HIS A 78 -2.38 -3.69 5.67
C HIS A 78 -1.77 -2.34 5.31
N LYS A 79 -1.73 -1.42 6.29
CA LYS A 79 -1.29 -0.03 6.09
C LYS A 79 0.08 0.07 5.40
N MET A 80 1.09 -0.67 5.89
CA MET A 80 2.45 -0.63 5.34
C MET A 80 2.52 -1.09 3.87
N ILE A 81 1.81 -2.14 3.48
CA ILE A 81 1.78 -2.64 2.09
C ILE A 81 1.17 -1.58 1.18
N ILE A 82 0.06 -0.98 1.61
CA ILE A 82 -0.66 0.05 0.85
C ILE A 82 0.19 1.33 0.70
N GLU A 83 0.81 1.79 1.79
CA GLU A 83 1.69 2.96 1.76
C GLU A 83 2.96 2.71 0.93
N SER A 84 3.52 1.50 0.99
CA SER A 84 4.64 1.10 0.12
C SER A 84 4.25 1.13 -1.36
N PHE A 85 3.08 0.60 -1.70
CA PHE A 85 2.53 0.69 -3.07
C PHE A 85 2.38 2.14 -3.53
N LEU A 86 1.73 2.99 -2.73
CA LEU A 86 1.53 4.40 -3.07
C LEU A 86 2.87 5.14 -3.21
N GLY A 87 3.85 4.84 -2.35
CA GLY A 87 5.19 5.41 -2.43
C GLY A 87 5.95 5.01 -3.69
N VAL A 88 5.78 3.77 -4.20
CA VAL A 88 6.32 3.37 -5.50
C VAL A 88 5.56 4.07 -6.63
N ALA A 89 4.23 4.12 -6.53
CA ALA A 89 3.38 4.72 -7.55
C ALA A 89 3.62 6.23 -7.73
N SER A 90 4.09 6.95 -6.70
CA SER A 90 4.47 8.36 -6.84
C SER A 90 5.82 8.59 -7.50
N GLN A 91 6.66 7.58 -7.58
CA GLN A 91 8.04 7.68 -8.05
C GLN A 91 8.26 7.04 -9.43
N LEU A 92 7.20 6.55 -10.08
CA LEU A 92 7.31 5.95 -11.41
C LEU A 92 7.89 6.95 -12.43
N ALA A 93 8.82 6.48 -13.25
CA ALA A 93 9.40 7.26 -14.34
C ALA A 93 9.29 6.48 -15.65
N VAL A 94 9.04 7.20 -16.74
CA VAL A 94 9.09 6.63 -18.10
C VAL A 94 10.52 6.66 -18.58
N GLU A 95 11.01 5.52 -19.03
CA GLU A 95 12.33 5.41 -19.67
C GLU A 95 12.23 5.76 -21.15
N CYS A 96 11.42 5.01 -21.89
CA CYS A 96 11.19 5.21 -23.32
C CYS A 96 9.86 4.60 -23.77
N PRO A 97 9.29 5.06 -24.90
CA PRO A 97 8.22 4.33 -25.56
C PRO A 97 8.74 2.99 -26.10
N VAL A 98 7.87 1.99 -26.17
CA VAL A 98 8.22 0.69 -26.74
C VAL A 98 8.58 0.83 -28.22
N ALA A 99 9.68 0.20 -28.65
CA ALA A 99 10.11 0.24 -30.04
C ALA A 99 8.98 -0.18 -30.99
N GLU A 100 8.81 0.55 -32.10
CA GLU A 100 7.71 0.37 -33.05
C GLU A 100 7.55 -1.09 -33.52
N LYS A 101 8.68 -1.77 -33.78
CA LYS A 101 8.71 -3.19 -34.18
C LYS A 101 8.16 -4.15 -33.12
N ALA A 102 8.23 -3.77 -31.85
CA ALA A 102 7.75 -4.57 -30.71
C ALA A 102 6.35 -4.15 -30.23
N ALA A 103 5.92 -2.91 -30.53
CA ALA A 103 4.70 -2.31 -29.98
C ALA A 103 3.44 -3.17 -30.21
N ALA A 104 3.25 -3.70 -31.42
CA ALA A 104 2.08 -4.55 -31.74
C ALA A 104 2.03 -5.83 -30.90
N ASN A 105 3.18 -6.49 -30.71
CA ASN A 105 3.27 -7.70 -29.89
C ASN A 105 3.10 -7.37 -28.40
N THR A 106 3.70 -6.27 -27.92
CA THR A 106 3.53 -5.81 -26.55
C THR A 106 2.07 -5.49 -26.24
N LEU A 107 1.38 -4.76 -27.12
CA LEU A 107 -0.05 -4.45 -26.97
C LEU A 107 -0.89 -5.72 -26.95
N LYS A 108 -0.61 -6.69 -27.84
CA LYS A 108 -1.31 -7.98 -27.86
C LYS A 108 -1.13 -8.74 -26.54
N ASN A 109 0.08 -8.77 -25.99
CA ASN A 109 0.36 -9.43 -24.72
C ASN A 109 -0.33 -8.69 -23.55
N MET A 110 -0.27 -7.36 -23.54
CA MET A 110 -0.96 -6.55 -22.54
C MET A 110 -2.48 -6.73 -22.59
N ALA A 111 -3.07 -6.85 -23.79
CA ALA A 111 -4.50 -7.10 -23.93
C ALA A 111 -4.92 -8.44 -23.29
N ALA A 112 -4.02 -9.43 -23.25
CA ALA A 112 -4.26 -10.74 -22.65
C ALA A 112 -3.95 -10.79 -21.14
N ASN A 113 -2.91 -10.10 -20.68
CA ASN A 113 -2.32 -10.35 -19.35
C ASN A 113 -2.27 -9.12 -18.44
N ALA A 114 -2.51 -7.90 -18.94
CA ALA A 114 -2.28 -6.71 -18.15
C ALA A 114 -3.26 -6.57 -16.97
N ILE A 115 -2.74 -5.99 -15.89
CA ILE A 115 -3.53 -5.56 -14.75
C ILE A 115 -4.02 -4.15 -15.04
N LYS A 116 -5.34 -3.97 -15.10
CA LYS A 116 -5.95 -2.63 -15.12
C LYS A 116 -5.81 -2.02 -13.74
N VAL A 117 -5.39 -0.76 -13.67
CA VAL A 117 -5.28 0.03 -12.44
C VAL A 117 -6.07 1.31 -12.61
N GLU A 118 -6.91 1.61 -11.63
CA GLU A 118 -7.67 2.86 -11.54
C GLU A 118 -7.32 3.58 -10.24
N ILE A 119 -6.94 4.84 -10.33
CA ILE A 119 -6.60 5.69 -9.17
C ILE A 119 -7.66 6.77 -9.01
N TYR A 120 -8.24 6.83 -7.82
CA TYR A 120 -9.23 7.85 -7.47
C TYR A 120 -8.62 8.79 -6.43
N GLN A 121 -8.73 10.08 -6.69
CA GLN A 121 -8.18 11.12 -5.83
C GLN A 121 -9.24 12.17 -5.53
N MET A 122 -9.11 12.76 -4.34
CA MET A 122 -9.80 13.98 -3.96
C MET A 122 -9.17 15.17 -4.69
N LYS A 123 -9.91 15.80 -5.61
CA LYS A 123 -9.45 16.96 -6.37
C LYS A 123 -10.45 18.11 -6.27
N PRO A 124 -9.99 19.37 -6.32
CA PRO A 124 -10.89 20.52 -6.36
C PRO A 124 -11.74 20.48 -7.64
N LEU A 125 -13.01 20.87 -7.51
CA LEU A 125 -13.90 21.10 -8.65
C LEU A 125 -13.52 22.37 -9.40
N ILE A 126 -13.08 23.38 -8.65
CA ILE A 126 -12.67 24.68 -9.15
C ILE A 126 -11.27 24.96 -8.60
N ASP A 127 -10.31 25.15 -9.50
CA ASP A 127 -8.98 25.68 -9.21
C ASP A 127 -8.89 27.07 -9.86
N TRP A 128 -8.99 28.11 -9.03
CA TRP A 128 -8.91 29.49 -9.49
C TRP A 128 -7.80 30.23 -8.73
N PHE A 129 -6.67 30.49 -9.39
CA PHE A 129 -5.52 31.20 -8.80
C PHE A 129 -5.03 30.60 -7.47
N GLY A 130 -5.06 29.26 -7.33
CA GLY A 130 -4.64 28.58 -6.10
C GLY A 130 -5.73 28.44 -5.03
N LEU A 131 -6.95 28.92 -5.30
CA LEU A 131 -8.13 28.60 -4.49
C LEU A 131 -8.70 27.26 -4.94
N ASN A 132 -8.47 26.24 -4.13
CA ASN A 132 -9.01 24.90 -4.30
C ASN A 132 -10.41 24.81 -3.67
N LEU A 133 -11.45 24.96 -4.47
CA LEU A 133 -12.84 24.98 -4.00
C LEU A 133 -13.57 23.68 -4.36
N PHE A 134 -14.38 23.21 -3.41
CA PHE A 134 -15.24 22.03 -3.50
C PHE A 134 -14.47 20.76 -3.90
N LEU A 135 -13.92 20.07 -2.91
CA LEU A 135 -13.23 18.80 -3.12
C LEU A 135 -14.22 17.69 -3.51
N LYS A 136 -13.92 16.95 -4.58
CA LYS A 136 -14.68 15.79 -5.00
C LYS A 136 -13.76 14.66 -5.42
N GLU A 137 -14.12 13.43 -5.05
CA GLU A 137 -13.46 12.24 -5.58
C GLU A 137 -13.65 12.15 -7.10
N ARG A 138 -12.55 11.92 -7.82
CA ARG A 138 -12.54 11.69 -9.26
C ARG A 138 -11.56 10.59 -9.61
N LEU A 139 -11.87 9.83 -10.66
CA LEU A 139 -10.91 8.96 -11.33
C LEU A 139 -9.87 9.86 -12.03
N THR A 140 -8.64 9.85 -11.54
CA THR A 140 -7.57 10.71 -12.07
C THR A 140 -6.66 9.99 -13.04
N LYS A 141 -6.51 8.67 -12.90
CA LYS A 141 -5.69 7.85 -13.79
C LYS A 141 -6.31 6.48 -13.98
N THR A 142 -6.24 6.00 -15.22
CA THR A 142 -6.47 4.60 -15.57
C THR A 142 -5.33 4.17 -16.46
N PHE A 143 -4.65 3.08 -16.10
CA PHE A 143 -3.55 2.54 -16.88
C PHE A 143 -3.48 1.03 -16.73
N TYR A 144 -2.73 0.40 -17.62
CA TYR A 144 -2.55 -1.04 -17.70
C TYR A 144 -1.10 -1.39 -17.42
N VAL A 145 -0.87 -2.32 -16.50
CA VAL A 145 0.46 -2.83 -16.14
C VAL A 145 0.65 -4.17 -16.83
N GLY A 146 1.57 -4.23 -17.77
CA GLY A 146 1.94 -5.44 -18.51
C GLY A 146 3.10 -6.20 -17.87
N ASP A 147 3.73 -7.04 -18.69
CA ASP A 147 4.90 -7.83 -18.31
C ASP A 147 6.17 -6.97 -18.14
N VAL A 148 7.19 -7.62 -17.59
CA VAL A 148 8.53 -7.07 -17.45
C VAL A 148 9.24 -6.98 -18.81
N THR A 149 10.14 -6.03 -18.95
CA THR A 149 11.04 -5.97 -20.11
C THR A 149 11.98 -7.18 -20.13
N SER A 150 12.50 -7.53 -21.30
CA SER A 150 13.39 -8.69 -21.49
C SER A 150 14.68 -8.63 -20.66
N ASP A 151 15.13 -7.44 -20.28
CA ASP A 151 16.29 -7.21 -19.44
C ASP A 151 15.96 -7.16 -17.93
N ASN A 152 14.68 -7.28 -17.56
CA ASN A 152 14.13 -7.20 -16.20
C ASN A 152 14.38 -5.85 -15.48
N ILE A 153 14.63 -4.76 -16.22
CA ILE A 153 14.91 -3.43 -15.64
C ILE A 153 13.70 -2.49 -15.73
N GLY A 154 12.64 -2.88 -16.44
CA GLY A 154 11.42 -2.09 -16.56
C GLY A 154 10.16 -2.93 -16.65
N THR A 155 9.03 -2.23 -16.74
CA THR A 155 7.70 -2.79 -16.89
C THR A 155 6.99 -2.09 -18.04
N TYR A 156 6.35 -2.86 -18.92
CA TYR A 156 5.50 -2.26 -19.95
C TYR A 156 4.22 -1.71 -19.31
N MET A 157 3.93 -0.43 -19.54
CA MET A 157 2.70 0.21 -19.09
C MET A 157 2.03 0.99 -20.21
N LEU A 158 0.70 1.06 -20.18
CA LEU A 158 -0.11 1.74 -21.18
C LEU A 158 -1.15 2.60 -20.49
N MET A 159 -1.17 3.90 -20.77
CA MET A 159 -2.21 4.79 -20.28
C MET A 159 -3.52 4.52 -21.03
N GLU A 160 -4.66 4.55 -20.33
CA GLU A 160 -5.97 4.44 -20.98
C GLU A 160 -6.13 5.50 -22.08
N GLY A 161 -6.53 5.06 -23.27
CA GLY A 161 -6.68 5.93 -24.44
C GLY A 161 -5.39 6.25 -25.20
N SER A 162 -4.21 5.84 -24.72
CA SER A 162 -2.97 5.91 -25.52
C SER A 162 -2.88 4.74 -26.49
N SER A 163 -2.27 4.99 -27.66
CA SER A 163 -1.98 3.96 -28.67
C SER A 163 -0.61 3.32 -28.51
N MET A 164 0.23 3.84 -27.61
CA MET A 164 1.64 3.43 -27.50
C MET A 164 1.98 3.03 -26.06
N PRO A 165 2.50 1.82 -25.82
CA PRO A 165 2.99 1.44 -24.51
C PRO A 165 4.37 2.05 -24.24
N PHE A 166 4.70 2.19 -22.96
CA PHE A 166 5.97 2.72 -22.45
C PHE A 166 6.68 1.72 -21.56
N VAL A 167 7.99 1.81 -21.51
CA VAL A 167 8.82 1.17 -20.49
C VAL A 167 8.87 2.10 -19.27
N VAL A 168 8.39 1.61 -18.14
CA VAL A 168 8.32 2.33 -16.86
C VAL A 168 9.23 1.65 -15.85
N TYR A 169 9.94 2.46 -15.08
CA TYR A 169 10.87 2.01 -14.04
C TYR A 169 10.72 2.86 -12.78
N LEU A 170 11.42 2.44 -11.72
CA LEU A 170 11.54 3.19 -10.47
C LEU A 170 12.98 3.75 -10.39
N PRO A 171 13.18 5.09 -10.39
CA PRO A 171 14.51 5.69 -10.26
C PRO A 171 15.26 5.21 -9.03
N GLY A 172 16.54 4.87 -9.20
CA GLY A 172 17.37 4.33 -8.12
C GLY A 172 17.13 2.85 -7.80
N PHE A 173 16.20 2.18 -8.50
CA PHE A 173 15.93 0.76 -8.36
C PHE A 173 16.22 0.01 -9.65
N ARG A 174 17.05 -1.03 -9.59
CA ARG A 174 17.34 -1.91 -10.72
C ARG A 174 16.41 -3.12 -10.66
N GLY A 175 15.29 -3.02 -11.36
CA GLY A 175 14.26 -4.06 -11.40
C GLY A 175 12.97 -3.53 -12.00
N PHE A 176 11.91 -4.31 -11.91
CA PHE A 176 10.60 -3.99 -12.48
C PHE A 176 9.58 -3.63 -11.40
N VAL A 177 8.59 -2.81 -11.77
CA VAL A 177 7.53 -2.34 -10.85
C VAL A 177 6.28 -3.21 -10.89
N GLN A 178 6.12 -4.07 -11.90
CA GLN A 178 4.98 -4.99 -12.07
C GLN A 178 4.68 -5.79 -10.80
N ALA A 179 5.71 -6.24 -10.08
CA ALA A 179 5.56 -6.99 -8.83
C ALA A 179 4.85 -6.22 -7.71
N ARG A 180 4.56 -4.92 -7.84
CA ARG A 180 3.80 -4.15 -6.83
C ARG A 180 2.30 -4.13 -7.09
N TYR A 181 1.84 -4.72 -8.19
CA TYR A 181 0.45 -4.70 -8.63
C TYR A 181 -0.16 -6.09 -8.44
N TYR A 182 -0.87 -6.27 -7.33
CA TYR A 182 -1.54 -7.53 -6.98
C TYR A 182 -3.05 -7.38 -7.05
N THR A 183 -3.72 -8.34 -7.69
CA THR A 183 -5.18 -8.37 -7.84
C THR A 183 -5.87 -9.23 -6.79
N ASN A 184 -5.12 -10.07 -6.08
CA ASN A 184 -5.65 -10.90 -5.02
C ASN A 184 -5.91 -10.06 -3.75
N PRO A 185 -7.16 -9.94 -3.26
CA PRO A 185 -7.48 -9.16 -2.07
C PRO A 185 -6.71 -9.59 -0.81
N ILE A 186 -6.35 -10.88 -0.71
CA ILE A 186 -5.69 -11.44 0.47
C ILE A 186 -4.34 -10.76 0.73
N ASP A 187 -3.57 -10.46 -0.33
CA ASP A 187 -2.24 -9.84 -0.25
C ASP A 187 -2.27 -8.41 0.32
N TRP A 188 -3.46 -7.81 0.39
CA TRP A 188 -3.67 -6.47 0.92
C TRP A 188 -4.26 -6.45 2.34
N ARG A 189 -4.64 -7.60 2.91
CA ARG A 189 -5.32 -7.66 4.21
C ARG A 189 -4.35 -7.47 5.37
N ASP A 190 -4.83 -6.83 6.42
CA ASP A 190 -4.10 -6.70 7.68
C ASP A 190 -3.94 -8.07 8.35
N HIS A 191 -2.74 -8.39 8.80
CA HIS A 191 -2.42 -9.68 9.45
C HIS A 191 -2.35 -9.59 10.98
N THR A 192 -2.69 -8.43 11.54
CA THR A 192 -2.61 -8.16 12.97
C THR A 192 -3.63 -8.99 13.75
N ILE A 193 -3.14 -9.77 14.73
CA ILE A 193 -3.95 -10.42 15.76
C ILE A 193 -4.03 -9.50 17.00
N PHE A 194 -2.87 -9.04 17.49
CA PHE A 194 -2.78 -8.12 18.63
C PHE A 194 -1.89 -6.93 18.26
N ALA A 195 -2.34 -5.73 18.62
CA ALA A 195 -1.57 -4.49 18.55
C ALA A 195 -1.86 -3.65 19.80
N LEU A 196 -1.50 -4.19 20.96
CA LEU A 196 -1.79 -3.62 22.27
C LEU A 196 -0.53 -2.98 22.85
N GLN A 197 -0.65 -1.73 23.28
CA GLN A 197 0.38 -1.09 24.09
C GLN A 197 0.38 -1.68 25.50
N LEU A 198 1.51 -1.58 26.20
CA LEU A 198 1.68 -2.20 27.51
C LEU A 198 0.67 -1.69 28.55
N ASP A 199 0.31 -0.41 28.47
CA ASP A 199 -0.68 0.25 29.32
C ASP A 199 -2.13 -0.18 29.01
N GLN A 200 -2.39 -0.67 27.79
CA GLN A 200 -3.66 -1.28 27.39
C GLN A 200 -3.74 -2.75 27.79
N LEU A 201 -2.62 -3.42 28.06
CA LEU A 201 -2.60 -4.85 28.36
C LEU A 201 -2.74 -5.08 29.87
N LYS A 202 -3.83 -5.73 30.27
CA LYS A 202 -4.08 -6.12 31.67
C LYS A 202 -3.48 -7.48 32.02
N SER A 203 -3.70 -8.49 31.17
CA SER A 203 -3.15 -9.82 31.43
C SER A 203 -2.98 -10.66 30.17
N VAL A 204 -2.01 -11.57 30.21
CA VAL A 204 -1.83 -12.64 29.23
C VAL A 204 -1.81 -13.97 29.96
N LYS A 205 -2.61 -14.92 29.47
CA LYS A 205 -2.67 -16.28 29.96
C LYS A 205 -2.33 -17.26 28.83
N MET A 206 -1.34 -18.11 29.07
CA MET A 206 -0.90 -19.17 28.17
C MET A 206 -1.20 -20.53 28.80
N ILE A 207 -1.99 -21.35 28.11
CA ILE A 207 -2.35 -22.71 28.53
C ILE A 207 -1.73 -23.70 27.55
N TYR A 208 -0.77 -24.52 27.99
CA TYR A 208 -0.23 -25.62 27.19
C TYR A 208 -1.03 -26.89 27.48
N HIS A 209 -1.71 -27.43 26.47
CA HIS A 209 -2.63 -28.56 26.65
C HIS A 209 -1.90 -29.89 26.87
N GLY A 210 -0.76 -30.08 26.22
CA GLY A 210 0.08 -31.28 26.36
C GLY A 210 1.00 -31.24 27.59
N THR A 211 1.34 -30.05 28.08
CA THR A 211 2.24 -29.84 29.23
C THR A 211 1.68 -28.78 30.18
N PRO A 212 0.57 -29.06 30.90
CA PRO A 212 -0.09 -28.06 31.75
C PRO A 212 0.82 -27.39 32.79
N GLU A 213 1.87 -28.09 33.26
CA GLU A 213 2.91 -27.57 34.16
C GLU A 213 3.69 -26.38 33.60
N GLN A 214 3.74 -26.22 32.27
CA GLN A 214 4.39 -25.08 31.59
C GLN A 214 3.44 -23.91 31.35
N SER A 215 2.16 -24.03 31.73
CA SER A 215 1.18 -22.95 31.60
C SER A 215 1.51 -21.82 32.55
N PHE A 216 1.22 -20.59 32.13
CA PHE A 216 1.50 -19.40 32.94
C PHE A 216 0.54 -18.24 32.63
N SER A 217 0.43 -17.32 33.58
CA SER A 217 -0.33 -16.09 33.44
C SER A 217 0.48 -14.93 33.98
N ILE A 218 0.57 -13.85 33.21
CA ILE A 218 1.20 -12.60 33.60
C ILE A 218 0.12 -11.54 33.71
N VAL A 219 0.05 -10.86 34.85
CA VAL A 219 -0.85 -9.73 35.08
C VAL A 219 -0.04 -8.46 35.24
N ASN A 220 -0.40 -7.43 34.49
CA ASN A 220 0.11 -6.08 34.66
C ASN A 220 -0.77 -5.35 35.68
N ASN A 221 -0.30 -5.19 36.91
CA ASN A 221 -1.07 -4.54 37.97
C ASN A 221 -1.01 -3.00 37.90
N GLY A 222 -0.36 -2.45 36.86
CA GLY A 222 -0.04 -1.04 36.78
C GLY A 222 1.16 -0.65 37.64
N ASN A 223 1.53 0.63 37.61
CA ASN A 223 2.65 1.20 38.38
C ASN A 223 3.97 0.42 38.26
N ARG A 224 4.23 -0.18 37.08
CA ARG A 224 5.43 -0.98 36.79
C ARG A 224 5.54 -2.27 37.63
N THR A 225 4.42 -2.79 38.13
CA THR A 225 4.38 -4.04 38.91
C THR A 225 3.70 -5.15 38.12
N LEU A 226 4.29 -6.35 38.17
CA LEU A 226 3.82 -7.54 37.46
C LEU A 226 3.57 -8.66 38.47
N SER A 227 2.56 -9.49 38.19
CA SER A 227 2.33 -10.75 38.90
C SER A 227 2.46 -11.90 37.91
N LEU A 228 3.16 -12.97 38.32
CA LEU A 228 3.29 -14.21 37.57
C LEU A 228 2.63 -15.35 38.35
N SER A 229 1.83 -16.13 37.64
CA SER A 229 1.25 -17.39 38.11
C SER A 229 1.64 -18.51 37.14
N GLY A 230 1.96 -19.69 37.64
CA GLY A 230 2.43 -20.83 36.82
C GLY A 230 1.78 -22.17 37.18
N GLY A 231 1.98 -23.15 36.31
CA GLY A 231 1.47 -24.51 36.46
C GLY A 231 -0.02 -24.66 36.12
N PRO A 232 -0.57 -25.87 36.22
CA PRO A 232 -1.95 -26.17 35.85
C PRO A 232 -2.99 -25.37 36.66
N ASN A 233 -2.66 -25.04 37.91
CA ASN A 233 -3.52 -24.32 38.84
C ASN A 233 -3.22 -22.81 38.90
N PHE A 234 -2.29 -22.30 38.09
CA PHE A 234 -1.88 -20.88 38.09
C PHE A 234 -1.49 -20.38 39.51
N THR A 235 -0.69 -21.16 40.23
CA THR A 235 -0.21 -20.77 41.56
C THR A 235 0.75 -19.58 41.47
N PRO A 236 0.66 -18.58 42.36
CA PRO A 236 1.54 -17.42 42.34
C PRO A 236 3.03 -17.79 42.46
N VAL A 237 3.86 -17.17 41.61
CA VAL A 237 5.31 -17.33 41.61
C VAL A 237 5.93 -16.13 42.34
N ALA A 238 6.55 -16.37 43.50
CA ALA A 238 7.05 -15.30 44.36
C ALA A 238 8.26 -14.54 43.79
N SER A 239 9.11 -15.21 43.00
CA SER A 239 10.31 -14.61 42.40
C SER A 239 10.45 -15.03 40.94
N PHE A 240 10.58 -14.05 40.06
CA PHE A 240 10.76 -14.24 38.64
C PHE A 240 11.49 -13.05 38.02
N ASP A 241 12.01 -13.24 36.82
CA ASP A 241 12.68 -12.20 36.04
C ASP A 241 11.64 -11.23 35.47
N THR A 242 11.49 -10.07 36.11
CA THR A 242 10.52 -9.04 35.72
C THR A 242 10.85 -8.40 34.38
N LEU A 243 12.12 -8.39 33.95
CA LEU A 243 12.51 -7.87 32.64
C LEU A 243 12.05 -8.81 31.53
N LYS A 244 12.17 -10.14 31.74
CA LYS A 244 11.62 -11.13 30.80
C LYS A 244 10.11 -11.09 30.72
N ALA A 245 9.43 -10.97 31.86
CA ALA A 245 7.97 -10.85 31.87
C ALA A 245 7.52 -9.57 31.14
N LEU A 246 8.22 -8.45 31.37
CA LEU A 246 7.96 -7.19 30.65
C LEU A 246 8.19 -7.33 29.15
N ALA A 247 9.32 -7.93 28.73
CA ALA A 247 9.64 -8.17 27.32
C ALA A 247 8.61 -9.08 26.63
N TYR A 248 8.07 -10.06 27.36
CA TYR A 248 7.00 -10.92 26.86
C TYR A 248 5.71 -10.13 26.64
N LEU A 249 5.32 -9.26 27.59
CA LEU A 249 4.13 -8.42 27.44
C LEU A 249 4.28 -7.40 26.30
N THR A 250 5.46 -6.79 26.12
CA THR A 250 5.68 -5.81 25.05
C THR A 250 5.65 -6.42 23.66
N ALA A 251 5.85 -7.73 23.51
CA ALA A 251 5.69 -8.43 22.24
C ALA A 251 4.25 -8.35 21.69
N PHE A 252 3.24 -8.12 22.55
CA PHE A 252 1.83 -7.96 22.15
C PHE A 252 1.53 -6.63 21.43
N ASN A 253 2.51 -5.73 21.34
CA ASN A 253 2.42 -4.53 20.52
C ASN A 253 2.32 -4.85 19.02
N SER A 254 2.83 -6.00 18.57
CA SER A 254 2.65 -6.45 17.19
C SER A 254 2.73 -7.97 17.09
N VAL A 255 1.57 -8.63 17.18
CA VAL A 255 1.42 -10.06 16.90
C VAL A 255 0.63 -10.20 15.61
N ASN A 256 1.22 -10.88 14.63
CA ASN A 256 0.63 -11.08 13.31
C ASN A 256 0.63 -12.57 12.97
N PHE A 257 -0.32 -13.02 12.13
CA PHE A 257 -0.21 -14.31 11.47
C PHE A 257 0.54 -14.18 10.14
N GLU A 258 1.08 -15.28 9.64
CA GLU A 258 1.89 -15.29 8.42
C GLU A 258 1.04 -15.31 7.15
N ALA A 259 0.03 -16.20 7.09
CA ALA A 259 -0.75 -16.42 5.88
C ALA A 259 -2.19 -16.85 6.17
N PHE A 260 -3.07 -16.56 5.22
CA PHE A 260 -4.42 -17.12 5.17
C PHE A 260 -4.39 -18.48 4.48
N LEU A 261 -4.97 -19.50 5.13
CA LEU A 261 -5.14 -20.83 4.54
C LEU A 261 -6.55 -20.96 3.93
N ASN A 262 -6.79 -20.26 2.82
CA ASN A 262 -8.09 -20.31 2.14
C ASN A 262 -8.21 -21.49 1.16
N ASP A 263 -7.08 -21.91 0.58
CA ASP A 263 -6.99 -22.94 -0.46
C ASP A 263 -6.68 -24.34 0.10
N ILE A 264 -7.18 -24.63 1.30
CA ILE A 264 -7.08 -25.97 1.89
C ILE A 264 -8.42 -26.70 1.77
N ASP A 265 -8.31 -28.00 1.54
CA ASP A 265 -9.46 -28.90 1.43
C ASP A 265 -10.34 -28.84 2.70
N GLN A 266 -11.66 -28.97 2.52
CA GLN A 266 -12.63 -28.86 3.61
C GLN A 266 -12.38 -29.90 4.71
N HIS A 267 -12.08 -31.16 4.35
CA HIS A 267 -11.78 -32.20 5.33
C HIS A 267 -10.55 -31.85 6.16
N LYS A 268 -9.53 -31.26 5.53
CA LYS A 268 -8.34 -30.77 6.24
C LYS A 268 -8.66 -29.59 7.15
N ARG A 269 -9.51 -28.65 6.73
CA ARG A 269 -10.00 -27.56 7.60
C ARG A 269 -10.69 -28.10 8.83
N ASP A 270 -11.65 -29.00 8.63
CA ASP A 270 -12.46 -29.56 9.71
C ASP A 270 -11.57 -30.37 10.67
N SER A 271 -10.58 -31.09 10.15
CA SER A 271 -9.57 -31.78 10.97
C SER A 271 -8.73 -30.81 11.81
N ILE A 272 -8.33 -29.65 11.28
CA ILE A 272 -7.55 -28.66 12.04
C ILE A 272 -8.42 -28.01 13.12
N VAL A 273 -9.62 -27.55 12.76
CA VAL A 273 -10.54 -26.86 13.66
C VAL A 273 -11.05 -27.79 14.78
N GLY A 274 -11.24 -29.07 14.47
CA GLY A 274 -11.66 -30.08 15.45
C GLY A 274 -10.53 -30.63 16.32
N SER A 275 -9.27 -30.33 16.01
CA SER A 275 -8.12 -30.81 16.81
C SER A 275 -7.93 -29.99 18.09
N GLN A 276 -7.41 -30.62 19.14
CA GLN A 276 -7.01 -29.88 20.34
C GLN A 276 -5.80 -28.99 19.99
N PRO A 277 -5.87 -27.66 20.22
CA PRO A 277 -4.76 -26.78 19.94
C PRO A 277 -3.55 -27.12 20.83
N PHE A 278 -2.34 -26.86 20.34
CA PHE A 278 -1.12 -27.09 21.12
C PHE A 278 -1.07 -26.21 22.39
N PHE A 279 -1.49 -24.95 22.25
CA PHE A 279 -1.73 -24.03 23.37
C PHE A 279 -2.93 -23.13 23.11
N THR A 280 -3.49 -22.57 24.18
CA THR A 280 -4.46 -21.48 24.13
C THR A 280 -3.85 -20.23 24.75
N LEU A 281 -3.81 -19.16 23.97
CA LEU A 281 -3.38 -17.84 24.39
C LEU A 281 -4.60 -16.94 24.59
N SER A 282 -4.75 -16.36 25.76
CA SER A 282 -5.81 -15.40 26.09
C SER A 282 -5.19 -14.09 26.52
N VAL A 283 -5.71 -12.99 26.00
CA VAL A 283 -5.25 -11.63 26.30
C VAL A 283 -6.45 -10.83 26.78
N ILE A 284 -6.26 -10.04 27.84
CA ILE A 284 -7.26 -9.10 28.37
C ILE A 284 -6.66 -7.71 28.29
N ASP A 285 -7.37 -6.82 27.59
CA ASP A 285 -7.14 -5.37 27.53
C ASP A 285 -7.95 -4.60 28.59
#